data_AF-B0XSK5-F1
#
_entry.id   AF-B0XSK5-F1
#
_cell.length_a   1.000
_cell.length_b   1.000
_cell.length_c   1.000
_cell.angle_alpha   90.00
_cell.angle_beta   90.00
_cell.angle_gamma   90.00
#
_symmetry.space_group_name_H-M   'P 1'
#
loop_
_entity.id
_entity.type
_entity.pdbx_description
1 polymer ?
#
loop_
_entity_poly.entity_id
_entity_poly.type
_entity_poly.pdbx_seq_one_letter_code
_entity_poly.pdbx_strand_id
1 'polypeptide(L)'
;MSSTSSREVKVSTAVANVTSAPANPGDQADDLPKIQWSEMSLDFLHSYRHAYKLSCPSAFSSDYSRILLSQGIGLRSPTSIAAQRAKIQQQNEVNGTNGITGRTHHRKDHGLGPPEEKTALNRTVGQGRVSKTQLATAVRKHFNSAALAEQEAIARFLYKVREEGRGRQFRLRFQP
;
A
#
# COMPACT_ATOMS: atom_id res chain seq x y z
N MET A 1 -48.21 33.11 53.35
CA MET A 1 -48.05 31.64 53.28
C MET A 1 -47.90 31.28 51.81
N SER A 2 -46.75 30.68 51.45
CA SER A 2 -46.46 29.89 50.22
C SER A 2 -46.58 30.64 48.86
N SER A 3 -45.66 30.57 47.90
CA SER A 3 -44.82 29.46 47.47
C SER A 3 -43.58 29.95 46.69
N THR A 4 -42.49 29.21 46.85
CA THR A 4 -41.23 29.28 46.09
C THR A 4 -41.36 28.47 44.79
N SER A 5 -40.62 28.84 43.72
CA SER A 5 -39.63 27.96 43.06
C SER A 5 -39.05 28.59 41.80
N SER A 6 -37.76 28.94 41.88
CA SER A 6 -36.91 29.36 40.78
C SER A 6 -36.40 28.15 39.98
N ARG A 7 -36.29 28.30 38.66
CA ARG A 7 -35.38 27.47 37.85
C ARG A 7 -34.62 28.34 36.85
N GLU A 8 -33.43 28.75 37.27
CA GLU A 8 -32.31 29.05 36.39
C GLU A 8 -31.37 27.85 36.46
N VAL A 9 -30.90 27.34 35.32
CA VAL A 9 -29.73 26.44 35.28
C VAL A 9 -28.85 26.91 34.14
N LYS A 10 -27.87 27.73 34.51
CA LYS A 10 -26.58 27.83 33.83
C LYS A 10 -25.59 27.11 34.74
N VAL A 11 -24.80 26.18 34.20
CA VAL A 11 -23.35 26.05 34.48
C VAL A 11 -22.75 24.97 33.58
N SER A 12 -21.61 25.35 33.04
CA SER A 12 -20.65 24.66 32.21
C SER A 12 -20.12 23.37 32.84
N THR A 13 -19.69 22.43 31.99
CA THR A 13 -18.37 21.79 32.13
C THR A 13 -17.98 21.03 30.86
N ALA A 14 -16.86 21.43 30.27
CA ALA A 14 -16.14 20.63 29.31
C ALA A 14 -15.48 19.46 30.03
N VAL A 15 -15.64 18.24 29.52
CA VAL A 15 -14.65 17.18 29.72
C VAL A 15 -14.56 16.39 28.42
N ALA A 16 -13.34 16.32 27.90
CA ALA A 16 -12.94 15.57 26.74
C ALA A 16 -13.31 14.08 26.87
N ASN A 17 -13.99 13.52 25.87
CA ASN A 17 -14.05 12.06 25.74
C ASN A 17 -12.84 11.60 24.90
N VAL A 18 -11.66 11.76 25.49
CA VAL A 18 -10.46 10.97 25.16
C VAL A 18 -10.62 9.63 25.87
N THR A 19 -11.09 8.60 25.18
CA THR A 19 -10.89 7.23 25.67
C THR A 19 -9.47 6.80 25.32
N SER A 20 -8.51 7.37 26.04
CA SER A 20 -7.24 6.73 26.33
C SER A 20 -7.39 6.04 27.67
N ALA A 21 -7.35 4.70 27.68
CA ALA A 21 -7.15 3.92 28.89
C ALA A 21 -5.97 2.94 28.66
N PRO A 22 -5.19 2.65 29.71
CA PRO A 22 -3.76 2.42 29.66
C PRO A 22 -3.38 0.96 29.39
N ALA A 23 -2.12 0.76 28.99
CA ALA A 23 -1.48 -0.54 28.96
C ALA A 23 -1.49 -1.18 30.36
N ASN A 24 -2.17 -2.33 30.49
CA ASN A 24 -1.90 -3.30 31.55
C ASN A 24 -1.56 -4.64 30.88
N PRO A 25 -0.37 -5.23 31.15
CA PRO A 25 0.01 -6.52 30.60
C PRO A 25 -0.54 -7.63 31.51
N GLY A 26 -1.47 -8.44 31.00
CA GLY A 26 -1.93 -9.65 31.69
C GLY A 26 -3.41 -9.90 31.53
N ASP A 27 -3.72 -10.96 30.76
CA ASP A 27 -4.88 -11.84 30.89
C ASP A 27 -6.29 -11.22 30.89
N GLN A 28 -6.85 -11.08 29.67
CA GLN A 28 -8.26 -11.34 29.27
C GLN A 28 -8.62 -10.53 28.02
N ALA A 29 -8.10 -10.93 26.85
CA ALA A 29 -8.46 -10.33 25.56
C ALA A 29 -8.73 -11.39 24.47
N ASP A 30 -9.05 -12.63 24.88
CA ASP A 30 -8.98 -13.79 23.98
C ASP A 30 -10.32 -14.29 23.41
N ASP A 31 -11.46 -13.68 23.75
CA ASP A 31 -12.78 -14.19 23.33
C ASP A 31 -13.66 -13.20 22.53
N LEU A 32 -13.06 -12.15 21.97
CA LEU A 32 -13.70 -11.42 20.88
C LEU A 32 -13.19 -11.95 19.55
N PRO A 33 -14.07 -12.28 18.57
CA PRO A 33 -13.65 -12.73 17.25
C PRO A 33 -12.87 -11.62 16.56
N LYS A 34 -11.55 -11.66 16.69
CA LYS A 34 -10.64 -10.66 16.13
C LYS A 34 -10.45 -11.03 14.66
N ILE A 35 -10.97 -10.19 13.77
CA ILE A 35 -10.86 -10.41 12.33
C ILE A 35 -9.38 -10.63 11.96
N GLN A 36 -9.07 -11.82 11.46
CA GLN A 36 -7.71 -12.21 11.07
C GLN A 36 -7.37 -11.62 9.69
N TRP A 37 -7.11 -10.30 9.67
CA TRP A 37 -6.77 -9.55 8.44
C TRP A 37 -5.60 -10.14 7.63
N SER A 38 -4.70 -10.91 8.26
CA SER A 38 -3.57 -11.56 7.59
C SER A 38 -3.99 -12.77 6.74
N GLU A 39 -5.03 -13.48 7.17
CA GLU A 39 -5.57 -14.65 6.48
C GLU A 39 -6.37 -14.25 5.25
N MET A 40 -7.07 -13.11 5.31
CA MET A 40 -7.85 -12.57 4.20
C MET A 40 -7.04 -12.49 2.88
N SER A 41 -7.76 -12.69 1.77
CA SER A 41 -7.17 -12.71 0.44
C SER A 41 -6.53 -11.38 0.09
N LEU A 42 -5.41 -11.44 -0.63
CA LEU A 42 -4.66 -10.25 -1.02
C LEU A 42 -5.49 -9.30 -1.90
N ASP A 43 -6.33 -9.87 -2.77
CA ASP A 43 -7.25 -9.12 -3.63
C ASP A 43 -8.27 -8.32 -2.81
N PHE A 44 -8.80 -8.90 -1.73
CA PHE A 44 -9.70 -8.18 -0.85
C PHE A 44 -9.00 -6.99 -0.18
N LEU A 45 -7.78 -7.20 0.33
CA LEU A 45 -7.01 -6.13 0.97
C LEU A 45 -6.72 -4.99 -0.01
N HIS A 46 -6.45 -5.30 -1.29
CA HIS A 46 -6.29 -4.30 -2.34
C HIS A 46 -7.61 -3.60 -2.67
N SER A 47 -8.71 -4.34 -2.82
CA SER A 47 -10.04 -3.77 -3.04
C SER A 47 -10.40 -2.76 -1.95
N TYR A 48 -10.18 -3.13 -0.68
CA TYR A 48 -10.37 -2.24 0.47
C TYR A 48 -9.47 -1.00 0.37
N ARG A 49 -8.17 -1.18 0.07
CA ARG A 49 -7.22 -0.06 -0.12
C ARG A 49 -7.73 0.94 -1.16
N HIS A 50 -8.23 0.44 -2.29
CA HIS A 50 -8.73 1.26 -3.40
C HIS A 50 -10.06 1.95 -3.08
N ALA A 51 -11.00 1.25 -2.43
CA ALA A 51 -12.29 1.79 -2.06
C ALA A 51 -12.18 2.96 -1.06
N TYR A 52 -11.28 2.83 -0.07
CA TYR A 52 -11.09 3.83 0.99
C TYR A 52 -9.88 4.74 0.79
N LYS A 53 -9.21 4.66 -0.38
CA LYS A 53 -8.06 5.49 -0.76
C LYS A 53 -6.97 5.57 0.31
N LEU A 54 -6.61 4.42 0.88
CA LEU A 54 -5.57 4.36 1.92
C LEU A 54 -4.23 4.84 1.33
N SER A 55 -3.53 5.71 2.05
CA SER A 55 -2.19 6.22 1.69
C SER A 55 -1.11 5.13 1.71
N CYS A 56 -1.42 3.95 2.22
CA CYS A 56 -0.48 2.85 2.31
C CYS A 56 -0.15 2.30 0.91
N PRO A 57 1.11 2.00 0.66
CA PRO A 57 1.51 1.44 -0.62
C PRO A 57 0.95 0.02 -0.85
N SER A 58 0.93 -0.40 -2.11
CA SER A 58 0.43 -1.73 -2.50
C SER A 58 1.31 -2.86 -1.98
N ALA A 59 0.71 -3.96 -1.55
CA ALA A 59 1.47 -5.17 -1.28
C ALA A 59 1.97 -5.85 -2.57
N PHE A 60 3.08 -6.59 -2.48
CA PHE A 60 3.51 -7.53 -3.53
C PHE A 60 2.58 -8.74 -3.59
N SER A 61 2.32 -9.27 -4.79
CA SER A 61 1.52 -10.49 -4.97
C SER A 61 2.25 -11.75 -4.49
N SER A 62 3.58 -11.77 -4.65
CA SER A 62 4.45 -12.88 -4.25
C SER A 62 5.80 -12.36 -3.78
N ASP A 63 6.44 -13.14 -2.92
CA ASP A 63 7.81 -12.94 -2.44
C ASP A 63 8.82 -12.95 -3.58
N TYR A 64 8.60 -13.77 -4.60
CA TYR A 64 9.43 -13.79 -5.80
C TYR A 64 9.42 -12.43 -6.52
N SER A 65 8.24 -11.81 -6.63
CA SER A 65 8.10 -10.48 -7.23
C SER A 65 8.85 -9.43 -6.44
N ARG A 66 8.95 -9.55 -5.11
CA ARG A 66 9.76 -8.62 -4.29
C ARG A 66 11.22 -8.65 -4.72
N ILE A 67 11.80 -9.85 -4.84
CA ILE A 67 13.21 -10.05 -5.24
C ILE A 67 13.45 -9.56 -6.67
N LEU A 68 12.49 -9.84 -7.57
CA LEU A 68 12.60 -9.43 -8.96
C LEU A 68 12.56 -7.91 -9.14
N LEU A 69 11.67 -7.22 -8.42
CA LEU A 69 11.49 -5.77 -8.54
C LEU A 69 12.48 -4.97 -7.68
N SER A 70 13.10 -5.55 -6.66
CA SER A 70 14.11 -4.86 -5.84
C SER A 70 15.40 -4.56 -6.62
N GLN A 71 15.65 -5.26 -7.72
CA GLN A 71 16.85 -5.08 -8.55
C GLN A 71 16.77 -3.88 -9.52
N GLY A 72 15.70 -3.09 -9.44
CA GLY A 72 15.47 -1.92 -10.30
C GLY A 72 14.47 -2.20 -11.42
N ILE A 73 13.69 -1.17 -11.79
CA ILE A 73 12.77 -1.27 -12.92
C ILE A 73 13.57 -1.27 -14.21
N GLY A 74 13.14 -2.05 -15.19
CA GLY A 74 13.67 -1.92 -16.53
C GLY A 74 14.69 -2.98 -16.90
N LEU A 75 15.51 -3.55 -16.01
CA LEU A 75 16.54 -4.54 -16.40
C LEU A 75 15.97 -5.76 -17.15
N ARG A 76 14.78 -6.21 -16.75
CA ARG A 76 14.02 -7.30 -17.39
C ARG A 76 12.82 -6.83 -18.24
N SER A 77 12.73 -5.52 -18.51
CA SER A 77 11.69 -5.03 -19.43
C SER A 77 11.95 -5.52 -20.85
N PRO A 78 10.90 -5.66 -21.69
CA PRO A 78 11.06 -5.99 -23.12
C PRO A 78 12.10 -5.09 -23.82
N THR A 79 12.09 -3.78 -23.51
CA THR A 79 13.02 -2.79 -24.07
C THR A 79 14.47 -3.02 -23.66
N SER A 80 14.73 -3.28 -22.38
CA SER A 80 16.10 -3.56 -21.90
C SER A 80 16.66 -4.84 -22.49
N ILE A 81 15.82 -5.89 -22.59
CA ILE A 81 16.20 -7.15 -23.23
C ILE A 81 16.55 -6.93 -24.70
N ALA A 82 15.75 -6.14 -25.43
CA ALA A 82 16.04 -5.78 -26.81
C ALA A 82 17.36 -4.99 -26.94
N ALA A 83 17.59 -4.00 -26.07
CA ALA A 83 18.83 -3.23 -26.05
C ALA A 83 20.06 -4.10 -25.73
N GLN A 84 19.94 -5.05 -24.80
CA GLN A 84 21.00 -5.99 -24.47
C GLN A 84 21.30 -6.94 -25.64
N ARG A 85 20.26 -7.48 -26.30
CA ARG A 85 20.42 -8.34 -27.48
C ARG A 85 21.13 -7.61 -28.63
N ALA A 86 20.74 -6.37 -28.91
CA ALA A 86 21.39 -5.56 -29.93
C ALA A 86 22.88 -5.32 -29.62
N LYS A 87 23.23 -5.05 -28.35
CA LYS A 87 24.63 -4.90 -27.93
C LYS A 87 25.44 -6.19 -28.08
N ILE A 88 24.88 -7.34 -27.69
CA ILE A 88 25.54 -8.65 -27.86
C ILE A 88 25.76 -8.96 -29.35
N GLN A 89 24.77 -8.66 -30.20
CA GLN A 89 24.90 -8.87 -31.63
C GLN A 89 25.98 -7.98 -32.25
N GLN A 90 26.07 -6.70 -31.86
CA GLN A 90 27.16 -5.82 -32.29
C GLN A 90 28.54 -6.30 -31.83
N GLN A 91 28.66 -6.85 -30.61
CA GLN A 91 29.93 -7.39 -30.11
C GLN A 91 30.40 -8.65 -30.86
N ASN A 92 29.48 -9.44 -31.39
CA ASN A 92 29.85 -10.66 -32.10
C ASN A 92 30.42 -10.37 -33.51
N GLU A 93 30.04 -9.24 -34.12
CA GLU A 93 30.56 -8.78 -35.42
C GLU A 93 31.99 -8.24 -35.32
N VAL A 94 32.40 -7.62 -34.19
CA VAL A 94 33.77 -7.11 -34.00
C VAL A 94 34.80 -8.18 -33.64
N ASN A 95 34.38 -9.38 -33.25
CA ASN A 95 35.30 -10.47 -32.89
C ASN A 95 35.61 -11.43 -34.06
N GLY A 96 35.03 -11.19 -35.24
CA GLY A 96 35.26 -11.97 -36.47
C GLY A 96 36.47 -11.55 -37.31
N THR A 97 37.19 -10.49 -36.92
CA THR A 97 38.42 -10.07 -37.62
C THR A 97 39.64 -10.34 -36.74
N ASN A 98 40.36 -11.40 -37.04
CA ASN A 98 41.77 -11.53 -36.68
C ASN A 98 42.52 -10.31 -37.25
N GLY A 99 42.75 -9.31 -36.39
CA GLY A 99 43.55 -8.14 -36.66
C GLY A 99 44.53 -7.97 -35.52
N ILE A 100 45.69 -8.61 -35.65
CA ILE A 100 46.88 -8.32 -34.87
C ILE A 100 47.20 -6.84 -35.11
N THR A 101 46.93 -5.96 -34.14
CA THR A 101 47.74 -4.78 -33.79
C THR A 101 47.04 -3.93 -32.73
N GLY A 102 47.74 -3.68 -31.62
CA GLY A 102 47.78 -2.33 -31.06
C GLY A 102 46.99 -2.04 -29.79
N ARG A 103 47.76 -1.94 -28.70
CA ARG A 103 47.61 -0.99 -27.58
C ARG A 103 46.64 -1.34 -26.46
N THR A 104 47.25 -1.97 -25.46
CA THR A 104 47.01 -1.76 -24.04
C THR A 104 46.93 -0.26 -23.70
N HIS A 105 45.72 0.25 -23.52
CA HIS A 105 45.53 1.53 -22.83
C HIS A 105 45.46 1.27 -21.32
N HIS A 106 46.55 1.62 -20.64
CA HIS A 106 46.63 1.82 -19.20
C HIS A 106 45.49 2.76 -18.76
N ARG A 107 44.41 2.22 -18.19
CA ARG A 107 43.41 3.04 -17.50
C ARG A 107 43.93 3.30 -16.10
N LYS A 108 44.45 4.52 -15.88
CA LYS A 108 44.84 5.00 -14.55
C LYS A 108 43.65 4.91 -13.60
N ASP A 109 43.89 4.15 -12.55
CA ASP A 109 43.30 4.29 -11.24
C ASP A 109 43.35 5.76 -10.80
N HIS A 110 42.18 6.34 -10.55
CA HIS A 110 42.02 7.64 -9.91
C HIS A 110 40.81 7.57 -9.00
N GLY A 111 41.09 7.64 -7.69
CA GLY A 111 40.26 8.40 -6.77
C GLY A 111 39.41 7.58 -5.81
N LEU A 112 39.99 7.31 -4.64
CA LEU A 112 39.29 7.35 -3.37
C LEU A 112 38.42 8.62 -3.31
N GLY A 113 37.11 8.45 -3.37
CA GLY A 113 36.11 9.48 -3.09
C GLY A 113 34.94 8.83 -2.36
N PRO A 114 34.23 9.54 -1.48
CA PRO A 114 33.20 8.96 -0.61
C PRO A 114 32.11 8.23 -1.41
N PRO A 115 31.56 7.11 -0.92
CA PRO A 115 30.51 6.36 -1.61
C PRO A 115 29.14 7.00 -1.36
N GLU A 116 28.97 8.25 -1.77
CA GLU A 116 27.71 9.00 -1.63
C GLU A 116 27.37 9.57 -3.00
N GLU A 117 26.38 8.99 -3.69
CA GLU A 117 25.45 9.63 -4.67
C GLU A 117 25.00 8.73 -5.82
N LYS A 118 25.79 7.75 -6.28
CA LYS A 118 25.45 7.00 -7.51
C LYS A 118 24.39 5.91 -7.35
N THR A 119 23.93 5.63 -6.13
CA THR A 119 22.88 4.62 -5.85
C THR A 119 21.46 5.19 -5.90
N ALA A 120 21.28 6.50 -5.96
CA ALA A 120 19.97 7.15 -5.90
C ALA A 120 19.08 6.89 -7.13
N LEU A 121 19.66 6.57 -8.29
CA LEU A 121 18.93 6.35 -9.54
C LEU A 121 18.15 5.01 -9.60
N ASN A 122 18.39 4.09 -8.66
CA ASN A 122 17.67 2.82 -8.60
C ASN A 122 16.39 2.90 -7.76
N ARG A 123 16.13 4.04 -7.10
CA ARG A 123 14.89 4.28 -6.34
C ARG A 123 13.77 4.64 -7.29
N THR A 124 13.25 3.60 -7.92
CA THR A 124 12.16 3.69 -8.87
C THR A 124 10.85 4.01 -8.17
N VAL A 125 10.10 4.98 -8.72
CA VAL A 125 8.75 5.32 -8.28
C VAL A 125 7.90 4.03 -8.34
N GLY A 126 7.53 3.51 -7.17
CA GLY A 126 6.90 2.19 -7.03
C GLY A 126 7.62 1.22 -6.07
N GLN A 127 8.85 1.54 -5.64
CA GLN A 127 9.56 0.86 -4.54
C GLN A 127 8.87 1.01 -3.17
N GLY A 128 7.78 1.76 -3.10
CA GLY A 128 6.95 1.83 -1.90
C GLY A 128 6.23 0.53 -1.56
N ARG A 129 6.22 -0.50 -2.42
CA ARG A 129 5.44 -1.73 -2.18
C ARG A 129 5.83 -2.45 -0.88
N VAL A 130 4.83 -3.00 -0.20
CA VAL A 130 4.96 -3.60 1.15
C VAL A 130 4.66 -5.09 1.19
N SER A 131 4.92 -5.76 2.32
CA SER A 131 4.49 -7.15 2.52
C SER A 131 2.98 -7.25 2.70
N LYS A 132 2.41 -8.45 2.49
CA LYS A 132 0.99 -8.71 2.76
C LYS A 132 0.62 -8.39 4.22
N THR A 133 1.48 -8.80 5.16
CA THR A 133 1.28 -8.58 6.60
C THR A 133 1.24 -7.09 6.96
N GLN A 134 2.11 -6.28 6.34
CA GLN A 134 2.14 -4.84 6.58
C GLN A 134 0.89 -4.14 6.03
N LEU A 135 0.44 -4.53 4.83
CA LEU A 135 -0.83 -4.05 4.29
C LEU A 135 -2.01 -4.44 5.18
N ALA A 136 -2.04 -5.69 5.68
CA ALA A 136 -3.09 -6.17 6.57
C ALA A 136 -3.19 -5.35 7.86
N THR A 137 -2.05 -5.04 8.47
CA THR A 137 -1.98 -4.18 9.67
C THR A 137 -2.46 -2.76 9.38
N ALA A 138 -2.09 -2.20 8.23
CA ALA A 138 -2.55 -0.88 7.82
C ALA A 138 -4.06 -0.82 7.61
N VAL A 139 -4.63 -1.82 6.94
CA VAL A 139 -6.08 -1.98 6.76
C VAL A 139 -6.77 -2.12 8.11
N ARG A 140 -6.24 -2.97 9.01
CA ARG A 140 -6.76 -3.12 10.38
C ARG A 140 -6.78 -1.79 11.13
N LYS A 141 -5.68 -1.02 11.08
CA LYS A 141 -5.59 0.29 11.74
C LYS A 141 -6.64 1.25 11.18
N HIS A 142 -6.77 1.33 9.85
CA HIS A 142 -7.76 2.17 9.20
C HIS A 142 -9.18 1.76 9.58
N PHE A 143 -9.49 0.47 9.52
CA PHE A 143 -10.79 -0.08 9.89
C PHE A 143 -11.15 0.25 11.34
N ASN A 144 -10.21 0.07 12.28
CA ASN A 144 -10.44 0.39 13.69
C ASN A 144 -10.63 1.90 13.93
N SER A 145 -10.02 2.75 13.10
CA SER A 145 -10.21 4.21 13.16
C SER A 145 -11.45 4.71 12.42
N ALA A 146 -12.08 3.86 11.60
CA ALA A 146 -13.25 4.22 10.81
C ALA A 146 -14.47 4.30 11.75
N ALA A 147 -14.76 5.49 12.25
CA ALA A 147 -15.94 5.74 13.07
C ALA A 147 -17.21 5.69 12.20
N LEU A 148 -17.95 4.59 12.28
CA LEU A 148 -19.27 4.44 11.67
C LEU A 148 -20.33 4.46 12.77
N ALA A 149 -21.37 5.29 12.61
CA ALA A 149 -22.54 5.25 13.48
C ALA A 149 -23.32 3.95 13.22
N GLU A 150 -23.70 3.24 14.28
CA GLU A 150 -24.39 1.95 14.19
C GLU A 150 -25.68 2.03 13.36
N GLN A 151 -26.47 3.09 13.57
CA GLN A 151 -27.73 3.31 12.86
C GLN A 151 -27.52 3.43 11.34
N GLU A 152 -26.48 4.15 10.92
CA GLU A 152 -26.09 4.29 9.50
C GLU A 152 -25.62 2.95 8.92
N ALA A 153 -24.88 2.15 9.69
CA ALA A 153 -24.39 0.85 9.25
C ALA A 153 -25.55 -0.13 9.01
N ILE A 154 -26.49 -0.22 9.95
CA ILE A 154 -27.68 -1.10 9.84
C ILE A 154 -28.54 -0.69 8.65
N ALA A 155 -28.84 0.61 8.52
CA ALA A 155 -29.66 1.11 7.41
C ALA A 155 -29.03 0.80 6.04
N ARG A 156 -27.72 1.06 5.88
CA ARG A 156 -26.99 0.76 4.64
C ARG A 156 -26.95 -0.74 4.35
N PHE A 157 -26.78 -1.58 5.37
CA PHE A 157 -26.79 -3.02 5.23
C PHE A 157 -28.15 -3.53 4.75
N LEU A 158 -29.23 -3.17 5.44
CA LEU A 158 -30.59 -3.58 5.09
C LEU A 158 -30.97 -3.11 3.68
N TYR A 159 -30.61 -1.88 3.33
CA TYR A 159 -30.81 -1.36 1.97
C TYR A 159 -30.03 -2.20 0.95
N LYS A 160 -28.74 -2.45 1.19
CA LYS A 160 -27.89 -3.21 0.27
C LYS A 160 -28.41 -4.64 0.06
N VAL A 161 -28.71 -5.36 1.13
CA VAL A 161 -29.23 -6.74 1.09
C VAL A 161 -30.57 -6.80 0.37
N ARG A 162 -31.47 -5.84 0.63
CA ARG A 162 -32.78 -5.78 -0.02
C ARG A 162 -32.68 -5.48 -1.53
N GLU A 163 -31.77 -4.58 -1.92
CA GLU A 163 -31.60 -4.17 -3.32
C GLU A 163 -30.80 -5.17 -4.15
N GLU A 164 -29.93 -5.98 -3.54
CA GLU A 164 -29.16 -7.00 -4.27
C GLU A 164 -30.05 -8.05 -4.96
N GLY A 165 -31.20 -8.38 -4.38
CA GLY A 165 -32.19 -9.27 -5.01
C GLY A 165 -33.03 -8.62 -6.12
N ARG A 166 -33.02 -7.29 -6.26
CA ARG A 166 -33.85 -6.56 -7.25
C ARG A 166 -33.14 -6.28 -8.58
N GLY A 167 -31.90 -6.72 -8.71
CA GLY A 167 -31.11 -6.60 -9.94
C GLY A 167 -30.64 -5.16 -10.16
N ARG A 168 -29.34 -4.94 -10.07
CA ARG A 168 -28.71 -3.71 -10.57
C ARG A 168 -28.73 -3.77 -12.10
N GLN A 169 -29.85 -3.39 -12.70
CA GLN A 169 -29.88 -3.14 -14.13
C GLN A 169 -29.01 -1.91 -14.37
N PHE A 170 -27.74 -2.14 -14.66
CA PHE A 170 -26.87 -1.12 -15.20
C PHE A 170 -27.43 -0.77 -16.57
N ARG A 171 -28.34 0.20 -16.59
CA ARG A 171 -28.77 0.76 -17.86
C ARG A 171 -27.61 1.66 -18.32
N LEU A 172 -26.69 1.10 -19.10
CA LEU A 172 -25.76 1.89 -19.92
C LEU A 172 -26.64 2.75 -20.82
N ARG A 173 -26.88 3.99 -20.38
CA ARG A 173 -27.52 5.00 -21.20
C ARG A 173 -26.39 5.80 -21.83
N PHE A 174 -26.09 5.45 -23.07
CA PHE A 174 -25.33 6.35 -23.93
C PHE A 174 -26.25 7.55 -24.20
N GLN A 175 -25.84 8.71 -23.69
CA GLN A 175 -26.43 9.98 -24.11
C GLN A 175 -26.04 10.18 -25.59
N PRO A 176 -26.96 10.65 -26.46
CA PRO A 176 -26.70 10.81 -27.90
C PRO A 176 -25.58 11.82 -28.17
#